data_AF-A0A919KDV3-F1
#
_entry.id   AF-A0A919KDV3-F1
#
_cell.length_a   1.000
_cell.length_b   1.000
_cell.length_c   1.000
_cell.angle_alpha   90.00
_cell.angle_beta   90.00
_cell.angle_gamma   90.00
#
_symmetry.space_group_name_H-M   'P 1'
#
loop_
_entity.id
_entity.type
_entity.pdbx_description
1 polymer ?
#
loop_
_entity_poly.entity_id
_entity_poly.type
_entity_poly.pdbx_seq_one_letter_code
_entity_poly.pdbx_strand_id
1 'polypeptide(L)'
;MPDQIAEPPSDLRGDCARCFGLCCVALPFARSADFALDKPAGKPCPNLQSDHRCGIHAGLRGKGFTGCTVYDCFGAGQKVSQVTFGGQDWRTGPKEQARRMFDVFPVVRQLHELLWYLTEALGLSAARPVHPELRQALEKTERLTRGTPEELAALDVAAHRQEVNVLLLRTSELARAGAGGKGKGKGKGKGKDRRGADLVGARLRGADLRGASLRGACLIAADLTGADLRDADLIGADLRDADLTDADLTGAFFLTQPQVNAARGGAGTRLPASVSRPVHWTADR
;
A
#
# COMPACT_ATOMS: atom_id res chain seq x y z
N MET A 1 -19.71 17.59 -5.45
CA MET A 1 -18.42 17.88 -4.76
C MET A 1 -17.51 16.73 -5.09
N PRO A 2 -16.22 16.94 -5.43
CA PRO A 2 -15.32 15.81 -5.62
C PRO A 2 -15.34 14.95 -4.35
N ASP A 3 -15.42 13.64 -4.52
CA ASP A 3 -15.32 12.69 -3.41
C ASP A 3 -13.99 12.96 -2.70
N GLN A 4 -14.05 13.62 -1.54
CA GLN A 4 -12.90 13.73 -0.66
C GLN A 4 -12.77 12.38 0.00
N ILE A 5 -11.85 11.56 -0.53
CA ILE A 5 -11.48 10.28 0.08
C ILE A 5 -11.03 10.59 1.51
N ALA A 6 -11.80 10.12 2.48
CA ALA A 6 -11.54 10.36 3.90
C ALA A 6 -10.14 9.83 4.25
N GLU A 7 -9.40 10.59 5.08
CA GLU A 7 -8.13 10.10 5.60
C GLU A 7 -8.36 8.78 6.37
N PRO A 8 -7.54 7.74 6.12
CA PRO A 8 -7.65 6.49 6.83
C PRO A 8 -7.40 6.69 8.33
N PRO A 9 -8.03 5.88 9.21
CA PRO A 9 -7.82 5.93 10.64
C PRO A 9 -6.34 5.95 11.01
N SER A 10 -5.97 6.70 12.04
CA SER A 10 -4.59 6.83 12.53
C SER A 10 -3.93 5.47 12.79
N ASP A 11 -4.71 4.48 13.21
CA ASP A 11 -4.23 3.14 13.55
C ASP A 11 -3.82 2.30 12.33
N LEU A 12 -4.19 2.73 11.11
CA LEU A 12 -3.77 2.14 9.84
C LEU A 12 -2.55 2.83 9.23
N ARG A 13 -2.01 3.87 9.89
CA ARG A 13 -0.73 4.49 9.54
C ARG A 13 0.36 3.87 10.39
N GLY A 14 1.51 3.54 9.80
CA GLY A 14 2.62 2.97 10.56
C GLY A 14 3.15 3.93 11.62
N ASP A 15 3.06 3.54 12.90
CA ASP A 15 3.76 4.21 14.01
C ASP A 15 4.86 3.30 14.53
N CYS A 16 6.07 3.49 13.99
CA CYS A 16 7.22 2.68 14.37
C CYS A 16 7.64 2.88 15.83
N ALA A 17 7.29 3.99 16.48
CA ALA A 17 7.61 4.21 17.91
C ALA A 17 6.76 3.33 18.84
N ARG A 18 5.62 2.83 18.34
CA ARG A 18 4.75 1.86 19.03
C ARG A 18 4.97 0.42 18.55
N CYS A 19 5.98 0.17 17.73
CA CYS A 19 6.30 -1.15 17.20
C CYS A 19 7.61 -1.69 17.80
N PHE A 20 7.77 -3.01 17.86
CA PHE A 20 9.03 -3.66 18.19
C PHE A 20 10.00 -3.80 17.00
N GLY A 21 9.89 -2.92 16.00
CA GLY A 21 10.77 -2.93 14.82
C GLY A 21 10.58 -4.17 13.96
N LEU A 22 9.35 -4.70 13.87
CA LEU A 22 9.06 -6.00 13.26
C LEU A 22 9.48 -6.10 11.80
N CYS A 23 9.30 -5.05 11.00
CA CYS A 23 9.80 -5.02 9.62
C CYS A 23 11.34 -5.15 9.53
N CYS A 24 12.08 -4.70 10.55
CA CYS A 24 13.54 -4.75 10.60
C CYS A 24 14.08 -6.09 11.09
N VAL A 25 13.26 -6.93 11.74
CA VAL A 25 13.70 -8.23 12.29
C VAL A 25 13.00 -9.41 11.62
N ALA A 26 11.67 -9.40 11.50
CA ALA A 26 10.88 -10.53 11.04
C ALA A 26 11.09 -10.81 9.55
N LEU A 27 11.13 -9.77 8.72
CA LEU A 27 11.17 -9.91 7.26
C LEU A 27 12.61 -10.07 6.74
N PRO A 28 12.86 -10.95 5.76
CA PRO A 28 14.16 -11.03 5.10
C PRO A 28 14.32 -9.91 4.06
N PHE A 29 15.57 -9.59 3.74
CA PHE A 29 15.92 -8.88 2.51
C PHE A 29 17.30 -9.32 2.01
N ALA A 30 17.46 -9.33 0.68
CA ALA A 30 18.71 -9.65 0.02
C ALA A 30 19.38 -8.37 -0.46
N ARG A 31 20.71 -8.39 -0.55
CA ARG A 31 21.49 -7.27 -1.08
C ARG A 31 21.08 -6.99 -2.52
N SER A 32 20.71 -5.74 -2.80
CA SER A 32 20.21 -5.28 -4.10
C SER A 32 20.40 -3.76 -4.23
N ALA A 33 19.80 -3.15 -5.27
CA ALA A 33 19.69 -1.70 -5.36
C ALA A 33 18.88 -1.09 -4.20
N ASP A 34 17.99 -1.87 -3.59
CA ASP A 34 17.11 -1.43 -2.51
C ASP A 34 17.72 -1.61 -1.11
N PHE A 35 18.67 -2.55 -0.96
CA PHE A 35 19.27 -2.94 0.31
C PHE A 35 20.78 -3.16 0.18
N ALA A 36 21.56 -2.46 1.01
CA ALA A 36 23.02 -2.50 0.97
C ALA A 36 23.64 -3.82 1.46
N LEU A 37 22.86 -4.65 2.17
CA LEU A 37 23.31 -5.88 2.80
C LEU A 37 22.22 -6.94 2.81
N ASP A 38 22.62 -8.19 3.00
CA ASP A 38 21.73 -9.33 3.22
C ASP A 38 21.31 -9.43 4.69
N LYS A 39 20.04 -9.73 4.92
CA LYS A 39 19.50 -9.98 6.25
C LYS A 39 18.48 -11.12 6.20
N PRO A 40 18.75 -12.28 6.81
CA PRO A 40 17.75 -13.34 6.91
C PRO A 40 16.56 -12.91 7.79
N ALA A 41 15.44 -13.61 7.63
CA ALA A 41 14.27 -13.47 8.49
C ALA A 41 14.64 -13.80 9.95
N GLY A 42 14.03 -13.10 10.90
CA GLY A 42 14.28 -13.24 12.33
C GLY A 42 15.63 -12.70 12.84
N LYS A 43 16.57 -12.34 11.96
CA LYS A 43 17.79 -11.63 12.35
C LYS A 43 17.53 -10.12 12.35
N PRO A 44 17.83 -9.41 13.45
CA PRO A 44 17.68 -7.96 13.51
C PRO A 44 18.55 -7.24 12.48
N CYS A 45 18.01 -6.21 11.84
CA CYS A 45 18.78 -5.29 11.01
C CYS A 45 19.91 -4.68 11.85
N PRO A 46 21.14 -4.53 11.34
CA PRO A 46 22.25 -3.90 12.08
C PRO A 46 21.95 -2.48 12.55
N ASN A 47 21.03 -1.79 11.86
CA ASN A 47 20.61 -0.44 12.21
C ASN A 47 19.46 -0.39 13.23
N LEU A 48 18.94 -1.54 13.66
CA LEU A 48 17.85 -1.62 14.64
C LEU A 48 18.41 -1.42 16.05
N GLN A 49 18.04 -0.31 16.68
CA GLN A 49 18.51 0.06 18.01
C GLN A 49 17.80 -0.76 19.10
N SER A 50 18.32 -0.69 20.33
CA SER A 50 17.79 -1.40 21.51
C SER A 50 16.36 -0.98 21.86
N ASP A 51 15.95 0.22 21.49
CA ASP A 51 14.59 0.74 21.65
C ASP A 51 13.66 0.41 20.46
N HIS A 52 14.10 -0.47 19.56
CA HIS A 52 13.39 -0.90 18.35
C HIS A 52 13.24 0.15 17.24
N ARG A 53 13.87 1.32 17.38
CA ARG A 53 13.89 2.32 16.32
C ARG A 53 15.04 2.07 15.33
N CYS A 54 14.86 2.54 14.10
CA CYS A 54 15.92 2.49 13.10
C CYS A 54 16.88 3.68 13.32
N GLY A 55 18.13 3.40 13.68
CA GLY A 55 19.14 4.42 13.96
C GLY A 55 19.58 5.23 12.73
N ILE A 56 19.12 4.87 11.55
CA ILE A 56 19.40 5.58 10.29
C ILE A 56 18.15 6.04 9.55
N HIS A 57 16.98 6.06 10.22
CA HIS A 57 15.67 6.29 9.57
C HIS A 57 15.65 7.52 8.65
N ALA A 58 16.21 8.64 9.10
CA ALA A 58 16.26 9.89 8.33
C ALA A 58 17.13 9.82 7.07
N GLY A 59 18.01 8.84 6.95
CA GLY A 59 19.00 8.70 5.87
C GLY A 59 18.93 7.37 5.12
N LEU A 60 17.80 6.65 5.19
CA LEU A 60 17.67 5.30 4.62
C LEU A 60 18.09 5.22 3.15
N ARG A 61 17.57 6.12 2.28
CA ARG A 61 17.91 6.13 0.84
C ARG A 61 19.40 6.31 0.59
N GLY A 62 20.00 7.35 1.17
CA GLY A 62 21.43 7.65 1.00
C GLY A 62 22.37 6.59 1.59
N LYS A 63 21.86 5.74 2.50
CA LYS A 63 22.61 4.65 3.12
C LYS A 63 22.33 3.28 2.48
N GLY A 64 21.63 3.24 1.34
CA GLY A 64 21.33 2.03 0.59
C GLY A 64 20.21 1.17 1.19
N PHE A 65 19.20 1.79 1.80
CA PHE A 65 18.00 1.12 2.34
C PHE A 65 16.73 1.72 1.73
N THR A 66 16.74 2.01 0.42
CA THR A 66 15.56 2.53 -0.31
C THR A 66 14.36 1.61 -0.16
N GLY A 67 14.57 0.28 -0.11
CA GLY A 67 13.54 -0.71 0.15
C GLY A 67 12.75 -0.48 1.43
N CYS A 68 13.40 0.02 2.49
CA CYS A 68 12.71 0.40 3.73
C CYS A 68 11.81 1.63 3.57
N THR A 69 12.09 2.52 2.62
CA THR A 69 11.30 3.75 2.39
C THR A 69 10.08 3.54 1.50
N VAL A 70 10.05 2.42 0.77
CA VAL A 70 8.93 2.01 -0.09
C VAL A 70 8.10 0.90 0.55
N TYR A 71 8.39 0.56 1.81
CA TYR A 71 7.66 -0.43 2.59
C TYR A 71 6.72 0.27 3.58
N ASP A 72 5.47 -0.22 3.68
CA ASP A 72 4.55 0.13 4.76
C ASP A 72 3.88 -1.15 5.30
N CYS A 73 3.67 -1.18 6.61
CA CYS A 73 2.95 -2.24 7.29
C CYS A 73 1.48 -1.91 7.55
N PHE A 74 1.00 -0.72 7.15
CA PHE A 74 -0.38 -0.24 7.36
C PHE A 74 -0.79 -0.29 8.84
N GLY A 75 0.15 0.00 9.72
CA GLY A 75 -0.06 -0.02 11.17
C GLY A 75 -0.02 -1.41 11.84
N ALA A 76 0.20 -2.49 11.07
CA ALA A 76 0.25 -3.84 11.62
C ALA A 76 1.37 -4.03 12.65
N GLY A 77 2.49 -3.32 12.49
CA GLY A 77 3.61 -3.38 13.43
C GLY A 77 3.21 -2.98 14.84
N GLN A 78 2.54 -1.83 15.01
CA GLN A 78 2.06 -1.41 16.32
C GLN A 78 0.90 -2.27 16.81
N LYS A 79 0.04 -2.78 15.92
CA LYS A 79 -1.05 -3.69 16.30
C LYS A 79 -0.50 -4.95 16.96
N VAL A 80 0.44 -5.61 16.29
CA VAL A 80 1.05 -6.85 16.81
C VAL A 80 1.75 -6.57 18.13
N SER A 81 2.52 -5.49 18.20
CA SER A 81 3.34 -5.15 19.38
C SER A 81 2.48 -4.80 20.59
N GLN A 82 1.52 -3.91 20.43
CA GLN A 82 0.76 -3.34 21.54
C GLN A 82 -0.49 -4.14 21.90
N VAL A 83 -1.16 -4.72 20.90
CA VAL A 83 -2.46 -5.38 21.09
C VAL A 83 -2.29 -6.89 21.14
N THR A 84 -1.71 -7.49 20.11
CA THR A 84 -1.63 -8.97 20.02
C THR A 84 -0.70 -9.58 21.07
N PHE A 85 0.43 -8.92 21.36
CA PHE A 85 1.41 -9.39 22.37
C PHE A 85 1.43 -8.53 23.64
N GLY A 86 0.45 -7.63 23.81
CA GLY A 86 0.25 -6.88 25.06
C GLY A 86 1.47 -6.10 25.54
N GLY A 87 2.29 -5.56 24.63
CA GLY A 87 3.47 -4.77 24.99
C GLY A 87 4.72 -5.58 25.32
N GLN A 88 4.69 -6.92 25.23
CA GLN A 88 5.87 -7.75 25.46
C GLN A 88 6.72 -7.86 24.19
N ASP A 89 7.98 -7.45 24.26
CA ASP A 89 8.89 -7.45 23.11
C ASP A 89 9.44 -8.85 22.78
N TRP A 90 10.04 -8.99 21.59
CA TRP A 90 10.67 -10.24 21.14
C TRP A 90 12.09 -10.45 21.68
N ARG A 91 12.68 -9.49 22.41
CA ARG A 91 14.08 -9.54 22.88
C ARG A 91 14.22 -10.17 24.26
N THR A 92 13.26 -9.88 25.13
CA THR A 92 13.29 -10.21 26.56
C THR A 92 12.47 -11.46 26.89
N GLY A 93 11.54 -11.84 26.02
CA GLY A 93 10.71 -13.03 26.16
C GLY A 93 11.32 -14.34 25.62
N PRO A 94 10.61 -15.48 25.77
CA PRO A 94 11.02 -16.76 25.22
C PRO A 94 11.18 -16.73 23.69
N LYS A 95 12.10 -17.54 23.15
CA LYS A 95 12.34 -17.60 21.68
C LYS A 95 11.10 -18.00 20.90
N GLU A 96 10.22 -18.80 21.49
CA GLU A 96 8.95 -19.25 20.93
C GLU A 96 7.96 -18.10 20.79
N GLN A 97 8.00 -17.11 21.67
CA GLN A 97 7.17 -15.90 21.58
C GLN A 97 7.66 -15.00 20.45
N ALA A 98 8.98 -14.82 20.33
CA ALA A 98 9.58 -14.08 19.22
C ALA A 98 9.21 -14.70 17.86
N ARG A 99 9.32 -16.03 17.72
CA ARG A 99 8.90 -16.76 16.51
C ARG A 99 7.43 -16.51 16.18
N ARG A 100 6.52 -16.71 17.15
CA ARG A 100 5.09 -16.45 16.98
C ARG A 100 4.81 -15.02 16.54
N MET A 101 5.51 -14.03 17.11
CA MET A 101 5.36 -12.62 16.72
C MET A 101 5.78 -12.38 15.27
N PHE A 102 6.86 -13.04 14.81
CA PHE A 102 7.34 -12.93 13.43
C PHE A 102 6.42 -13.63 12.44
N ASP A 103 5.79 -14.73 12.83
CA ASP A 103 4.83 -15.47 11.99
C ASP A 103 3.49 -14.71 11.87
N VAL A 104 3.03 -14.09 12.95
CA VAL A 104 1.78 -13.32 13.00
C VAL A 104 1.90 -12.00 12.24
N PHE A 105 3.07 -11.35 12.25
CA PHE A 105 3.25 -10.02 11.67
C PHE A 105 2.87 -9.92 10.18
N PRO A 106 3.34 -10.80 9.27
CA PRO A 106 2.92 -10.80 7.87
C PRO A 106 1.41 -11.00 7.69
N VAL A 107 0.76 -11.81 8.53
CA VAL A 107 -0.70 -12.03 8.48
C VAL A 107 -1.45 -10.74 8.83
N VAL A 108 -1.09 -10.10 9.94
CA VAL A 108 -1.72 -8.85 10.38
C VAL A 108 -1.44 -7.72 9.38
N ARG A 109 -0.26 -7.68 8.76
CA ARG A 109 0.06 -6.74 7.66
C ARG A 109 -0.95 -6.85 6.52
N GLN A 110 -1.26 -8.08 6.11
CA GLN A 110 -2.23 -8.32 5.04
C GLN A 110 -3.65 -7.91 5.44
N LEU A 111 -4.06 -8.21 6.68
CA LEU A 111 -5.38 -7.77 7.18
C LEU A 111 -5.47 -6.24 7.24
N HIS A 112 -4.44 -5.56 7.72
CA HIS A 112 -4.40 -4.10 7.79
C HIS A 112 -4.40 -3.43 6.42
N GLU A 113 -3.72 -4.01 5.43
CA GLU A 113 -3.81 -3.58 4.04
C GLU A 113 -5.25 -3.73 3.48
N LEU A 114 -5.97 -4.80 3.84
CA LEU A 114 -7.38 -4.95 3.47
C LEU A 114 -8.27 -3.92 4.19
N LEU A 115 -8.02 -3.64 5.47
CA LEU A 115 -8.72 -2.57 6.19
C LEU A 115 -8.55 -1.23 5.49
N TRP A 116 -7.33 -0.91 5.06
CA TRP A 116 -7.04 0.31 4.30
C TRP A 116 -7.92 0.41 3.05
N TYR A 117 -7.95 -0.63 2.21
CA TYR A 117 -8.75 -0.61 0.97
C TYR A 117 -10.26 -0.59 1.25
N LEU A 118 -10.74 -1.32 2.26
CA LEU A 118 -12.15 -1.32 2.63
C LEU A 118 -12.60 0.05 3.16
N THR A 119 -11.77 0.72 3.96
CA THR A 119 -12.03 2.08 4.43
C THR A 119 -12.09 3.07 3.26
N GLU A 120 -11.11 3.04 2.35
CA GLU A 120 -11.12 3.90 1.16
C GLU A 120 -12.35 3.64 0.28
N ALA A 121 -12.71 2.37 0.07
CA ALA A 121 -13.88 1.97 -0.70
C ALA A 121 -15.20 2.54 -0.14
N LEU A 122 -15.33 2.60 1.19
CA LEU A 122 -16.49 3.21 1.86
C LEU A 122 -16.53 4.74 1.71
N GLY A 123 -15.37 5.38 1.47
CA GLY A 123 -15.27 6.81 1.17
C GLY A 123 -15.71 7.19 -0.24
N LEU A 124 -15.76 6.23 -1.18
CA LEU A 124 -16.19 6.48 -2.56
C LEU A 124 -17.72 6.53 -2.65
N SER A 125 -18.29 7.67 -3.04
CA SER A 125 -19.75 7.84 -3.14
C SER A 125 -20.35 6.98 -4.25
N ALA A 126 -19.61 6.77 -5.34
CA ALA A 126 -20.01 5.88 -6.42
C ALA A 126 -20.20 4.42 -5.95
N ALA A 127 -19.50 4.02 -4.88
CA ALA A 127 -19.58 2.67 -4.32
C ALA A 127 -20.74 2.47 -3.33
N ARG A 128 -21.60 3.48 -3.09
CA ARG A 128 -22.77 3.38 -2.20
C ARG A 128 -23.61 2.11 -2.37
N PRO A 129 -23.87 1.60 -3.59
CA PRO A 129 -24.63 0.37 -3.78
C PRO A 129 -24.03 -0.89 -3.14
N VAL A 130 -22.72 -0.91 -2.86
CA VAL A 130 -22.01 -2.03 -2.22
C VAL A 130 -21.51 -1.72 -0.81
N HIS A 131 -21.86 -0.55 -0.26
CA HIS A 131 -21.48 -0.16 1.10
C HIS A 131 -21.93 -1.15 2.18
N PRO A 132 -23.14 -1.76 2.14
CA PRO A 132 -23.53 -2.77 3.13
C PRO A 132 -22.54 -3.94 3.21
N GLU A 133 -22.17 -4.52 2.06
CA GLU A 133 -21.21 -5.63 2.01
C GLU A 133 -19.80 -5.19 2.40
N LEU A 134 -19.37 -3.98 2.00
CA LEU A 134 -18.08 -3.42 2.39
C LEU A 134 -17.96 -3.23 3.91
N ARG A 135 -19.02 -2.75 4.59
CA ARG A 135 -19.03 -2.62 6.05
C ARG A 135 -18.92 -3.97 6.74
N GLN A 136 -19.67 -4.97 6.26
CA GLN A 136 -19.57 -6.33 6.81
C GLN A 136 -18.16 -6.91 6.64
N ALA A 137 -17.53 -6.70 5.48
CA ALA A 137 -16.16 -7.12 5.23
C ALA A 137 -15.15 -6.37 6.11
N LEU A 138 -15.34 -5.06 6.31
CA LEU A 138 -14.51 -4.25 7.21
C LEU A 138 -14.59 -4.78 8.64
N GLU A 139 -15.80 -4.93 9.19
CA GLU A 139 -16.02 -5.45 10.54
C GLU A 139 -15.48 -6.87 10.72
N LYS A 140 -15.65 -7.76 9.71
CA LYS A 140 -15.05 -9.10 9.72
C LYS A 140 -13.53 -9.00 9.79
N THR A 141 -12.92 -8.17 8.95
CA THR A 141 -11.47 -7.99 8.90
C THR A 141 -10.94 -7.42 10.22
N GLU A 142 -11.63 -6.44 10.81
CA GLU A 142 -11.28 -5.86 12.12
C GLU A 142 -11.32 -6.91 13.23
N ARG A 143 -12.36 -7.76 13.26
CA ARG A 143 -12.44 -8.88 14.21
C ARG A 143 -11.28 -9.85 14.05
N LEU A 144 -10.91 -10.20 12.81
CA LEU A 144 -9.75 -11.06 12.55
C LEU A 144 -8.46 -10.46 13.12
N THR A 145 -8.24 -9.14 13.03
CA THR A 145 -7.05 -8.50 13.63
C THR A 145 -6.97 -8.59 15.14
N ARG A 146 -8.06 -8.95 15.82
CA ARG A 146 -8.15 -9.09 17.29
C ARG A 146 -8.03 -10.55 17.74
N GLY A 147 -7.84 -11.49 16.81
CA GLY A 147 -7.59 -12.88 17.14
C GLY A 147 -6.32 -13.07 17.98
N THR A 148 -6.26 -14.19 18.68
CA THR A 148 -5.08 -14.64 19.41
C THR A 148 -3.91 -14.90 18.45
N PRO A 149 -2.65 -14.93 18.93
CA PRO A 149 -1.51 -15.30 18.10
C PRO A 149 -1.70 -16.64 17.37
N GLU A 150 -2.29 -17.61 18.03
CA GLU A 150 -2.56 -18.95 17.48
C GLU A 150 -3.63 -18.91 16.37
N GLU A 151 -4.73 -18.18 16.58
CA GLU A 151 -5.76 -17.99 15.56
C GLU A 151 -5.24 -17.23 14.34
N LEU A 152 -4.42 -16.19 14.56
CA LEU A 152 -3.80 -15.41 13.50
C LEU A 152 -2.80 -16.25 12.69
N ALA A 153 -1.99 -17.08 13.36
CA ALA A 153 -1.05 -17.97 12.69
C ALA A 153 -1.75 -19.06 11.86
N ALA A 154 -2.94 -19.50 12.28
CA ALA A 154 -3.74 -20.51 11.58
C ALA A 154 -4.67 -19.92 10.49
N LEU A 155 -4.78 -18.59 10.39
CA LEU A 155 -5.71 -17.92 9.50
C LEU A 155 -5.32 -18.09 8.02
N ASP A 156 -6.26 -18.56 7.21
CA ASP A 156 -6.17 -18.45 5.75
C ASP A 156 -6.47 -17.02 5.29
N VAL A 157 -5.46 -16.16 5.43
CA VAL A 157 -5.55 -14.75 5.02
C VAL A 157 -5.69 -14.58 3.51
N ALA A 158 -5.27 -15.58 2.71
CA ALA A 158 -5.40 -15.55 1.27
C ALA A 158 -6.87 -15.74 0.86
N ALA A 159 -7.58 -16.69 1.47
CA ALA A 159 -9.02 -16.88 1.26
C ALA A 159 -9.81 -15.60 1.63
N HIS A 160 -9.52 -15.02 2.80
CA HIS A 160 -10.17 -13.77 3.22
C HIS A 160 -9.88 -12.60 2.26
N ARG A 161 -8.65 -12.49 1.73
CA ARG A 161 -8.29 -11.52 0.69
C ARG A 161 -9.11 -11.71 -0.58
N GLN A 162 -9.36 -12.96 -1.01
CA GLN A 162 -10.17 -13.21 -2.21
C GLN A 162 -11.62 -12.76 -2.03
N GLU A 163 -12.21 -13.00 -0.87
CA GLU A 163 -13.56 -12.52 -0.54
C GLU A 163 -13.64 -10.98 -0.64
N VAL A 164 -12.69 -10.28 -0.02
CA VAL A 164 -12.61 -8.81 -0.08
C VAL A 164 -12.37 -8.32 -1.51
N ASN A 165 -11.53 -9.02 -2.28
CA ASN A 165 -11.21 -8.65 -3.66
C ASN A 165 -12.44 -8.60 -4.58
N VAL A 166 -13.43 -9.47 -4.37
CA VAL A 166 -14.71 -9.42 -5.11
C VAL A 166 -15.42 -8.07 -4.88
N LEU A 167 -15.44 -7.58 -3.65
CA LEU A 167 -16.05 -6.29 -3.32
C LEU A 167 -15.25 -5.13 -3.92
N LEU A 168 -13.91 -5.15 -3.79
CA LEU A 168 -13.05 -4.11 -4.33
C LEU A 168 -13.12 -4.01 -5.86
N LEU A 169 -13.33 -5.13 -6.56
CA LEU A 169 -13.59 -5.13 -8.01
C LEU A 169 -14.90 -4.41 -8.34
N ARG A 170 -16.00 -4.75 -7.65
CA ARG A 170 -17.30 -4.08 -7.83
C ARG A 170 -17.22 -2.58 -7.52
N THR A 171 -16.55 -2.21 -6.43
CA THR A 171 -16.27 -0.81 -6.07
C THR A 171 -15.56 -0.09 -7.20
N SER A 172 -14.51 -0.70 -7.75
CA SER A 172 -13.70 -0.11 -8.80
C SER A 172 -14.49 0.09 -10.10
N GLU A 173 -15.33 -0.87 -10.48
CA GLU A 173 -16.23 -0.73 -11.63
C GLU A 173 -17.22 0.43 -11.46
N LEU A 174 -17.83 0.55 -10.27
CA LEU A 174 -18.76 1.63 -9.95
C LEU A 174 -18.07 3.01 -9.97
N ALA A 175 -16.90 3.13 -9.35
CA ALA A 175 -16.14 4.38 -9.31
C ALA A 175 -15.73 4.85 -10.70
N ARG A 176 -15.21 3.93 -11.54
CA ARG A 176 -14.75 4.27 -12.90
C ARG A 176 -15.89 4.53 -13.87
N ALA A 177 -17.11 4.03 -13.62
CA ALA A 177 -18.27 4.31 -14.48
C ALA A 177 -18.59 5.82 -14.56
N GLY A 178 -18.31 6.58 -13.50
CA GLY A 178 -18.49 8.04 -13.46
C GLY A 178 -17.38 8.84 -14.14
N ALA A 179 -16.17 8.27 -14.28
CA ALA A 179 -14.99 8.92 -14.86
C ALA A 179 -15.03 9.04 -16.41
N GLY A 180 -15.99 8.37 -17.05
CA GLY A 180 -16.23 8.46 -18.48
C GLY A 180 -16.89 9.79 -18.85
N GLY A 181 -16.09 10.80 -19.20
CA GLY A 181 -16.62 12.01 -19.84
C GLY A 181 -17.47 11.66 -21.07
N LYS A 182 -18.46 12.52 -21.38
CA LYS A 182 -19.31 12.50 -22.60
C LYS A 182 -18.50 12.72 -23.89
N GLY A 183 -17.39 12.01 -24.08
CA GLY A 183 -16.62 12.02 -25.31
C GLY A 183 -17.41 11.30 -26.40
N LYS A 184 -17.76 12.01 -27.47
CA LYS A 184 -18.39 11.49 -28.70
C LYS A 184 -17.41 10.60 -29.49
N GLY A 185 -16.82 9.59 -28.86
CA GLY A 185 -16.04 8.54 -29.52
C GLY A 185 -16.80 7.22 -29.38
N LYS A 186 -17.22 6.64 -30.49
CA LYS A 186 -17.83 5.29 -30.54
C LYS A 186 -16.80 4.25 -30.07
N GLY A 187 -16.70 4.02 -28.77
CA GLY A 187 -15.82 3.03 -28.17
C GLY A 187 -16.29 2.67 -26.76
N LYS A 188 -17.20 1.71 -26.67
CA LYS A 188 -17.69 1.15 -25.40
C LYS A 188 -16.50 0.52 -24.65
N GLY A 189 -15.99 1.18 -23.60
CA GLY A 189 -15.35 0.61 -22.40
C GLY A 189 -14.13 -0.35 -22.50
N LYS A 190 -13.69 -0.80 -23.67
CA LYS A 190 -12.69 -1.89 -23.79
C LYS A 190 -11.23 -1.42 -23.74
N GLY A 191 -10.96 -0.12 -23.94
CA GLY A 191 -9.61 0.43 -24.04
C GLY A 191 -8.96 0.87 -22.71
N LYS A 192 -9.71 0.81 -21.59
CA LYS A 192 -9.29 1.32 -20.27
C LYS A 192 -9.05 0.22 -19.24
N ASP A 193 -9.23 -1.04 -19.60
CA ASP A 193 -8.88 -2.18 -18.75
C ASP A 193 -7.43 -2.61 -19.06
N ARG A 194 -6.52 -2.37 -18.11
CA ARG A 194 -5.10 -2.70 -18.17
C ARG A 194 -4.70 -3.56 -16.97
N ARG A 195 -5.66 -4.33 -16.42
CA ARG A 195 -5.40 -5.21 -15.27
C ARG A 195 -4.32 -6.22 -15.60
N GLY A 196 -3.33 -6.34 -14.72
CA GLY A 196 -2.21 -7.26 -14.88
C GLY A 196 -1.34 -6.99 -16.11
N ALA A 197 -1.48 -5.83 -16.77
CA ALA A 197 -0.72 -5.54 -17.97
C ALA A 197 0.77 -5.41 -17.66
N ASP A 198 1.60 -6.01 -18.51
CA ASP A 198 3.04 -5.73 -18.55
C ASP A 198 3.27 -4.42 -19.30
N LEU A 199 3.66 -3.39 -18.56
CA LEU A 199 3.92 -2.03 -19.04
C LEU A 199 5.33 -1.58 -18.61
N VAL A 200 6.25 -2.54 -18.39
CA VAL A 200 7.63 -2.23 -18.01
C VAL A 200 8.27 -1.34 -19.08
N GLY A 201 8.81 -0.20 -18.68
CA GLY A 201 9.44 0.76 -19.58
C GLY A 201 8.51 1.38 -20.63
N ALA A 202 7.19 1.23 -20.49
CA ALA A 202 6.23 1.72 -21.46
C ALA A 202 6.32 3.24 -21.61
N ARG A 203 6.24 3.73 -22.85
CA ARG A 203 6.24 5.17 -23.17
C ARG A 203 4.80 5.68 -23.18
N LEU A 204 4.32 6.13 -22.02
CA LEU A 204 2.94 6.59 -21.77
C LEU A 204 2.87 8.09 -21.47
N ARG A 205 3.90 8.86 -21.85
CA ARG A 205 3.94 10.32 -21.71
C ARG A 205 2.69 10.96 -22.32
N GLY A 206 1.96 11.72 -21.51
CA GLY A 206 0.73 12.41 -21.91
C GLY A 206 -0.48 11.50 -22.19
N ALA A 207 -0.43 10.21 -21.83
CA ALA A 207 -1.53 9.29 -22.09
C ALA A 207 -2.79 9.63 -21.30
N ASP A 208 -3.98 9.50 -21.94
CA ASP A 208 -5.28 9.51 -21.24
C ASP A 208 -5.53 8.12 -20.64
N LEU A 209 -5.21 7.98 -19.36
CA LEU A 209 -5.47 6.82 -18.50
C LEU A 209 -6.59 7.11 -17.49
N ARG A 210 -7.41 8.16 -17.72
CA ARG A 210 -8.46 8.55 -16.80
C ARG A 210 -9.50 7.44 -16.68
N GLY A 211 -9.81 7.03 -15.46
CA GLY A 211 -10.73 5.92 -15.19
C GLY A 211 -10.21 4.56 -15.66
N ALA A 212 -8.90 4.43 -15.91
CA ALA A 212 -8.31 3.14 -16.26
C ALA A 212 -8.27 2.20 -15.06
N SER A 213 -8.41 0.89 -15.31
CA SER A 213 -8.06 -0.13 -14.34
C SER A 213 -6.62 -0.55 -14.56
N LEU A 214 -5.72 -0.17 -13.65
CA LEU A 214 -4.31 -0.57 -13.62
C LEU A 214 -4.06 -1.61 -12.52
N ARG A 215 -5.13 -2.30 -12.08
CA ARG A 215 -5.09 -3.33 -11.04
C ARG A 215 -3.99 -4.33 -11.32
N GLY A 216 -2.97 -4.43 -10.47
CA GLY A 216 -1.86 -5.37 -10.66
C GLY A 216 -0.99 -5.13 -11.91
N ALA A 217 -1.10 -3.99 -12.58
CA ALA A 217 -0.26 -3.69 -13.74
C ALA A 217 1.21 -3.50 -13.33
N CYS A 218 2.15 -3.99 -14.14
CA CYS A 218 3.58 -3.82 -13.94
C CYS A 218 4.06 -2.58 -14.72
N LEU A 219 4.22 -1.45 -14.03
CA LEU A 219 4.62 -0.15 -14.63
C LEU A 219 6.07 0.21 -14.30
N ILE A 220 6.90 -0.79 -14.02
CA ILE A 220 8.29 -0.56 -13.60
C ILE A 220 9.02 0.26 -14.67
N ALA A 221 9.63 1.38 -14.27
CA ALA A 221 10.33 2.31 -15.16
C ALA A 221 9.50 2.87 -16.33
N ALA A 222 8.17 2.80 -16.29
CA ALA A 222 7.30 3.40 -17.31
C ALA A 222 7.41 4.94 -17.29
N ASP A 223 7.40 5.57 -18.47
CA ASP A 223 7.32 7.01 -18.60
C ASP A 223 5.84 7.42 -18.62
N LEU A 224 5.34 7.95 -17.49
CA LEU A 224 3.99 8.48 -17.33
C LEU A 224 4.01 10.01 -17.25
N THR A 225 5.06 10.67 -17.77
CA THR A 225 5.21 12.12 -17.68
C THR A 225 4.00 12.83 -18.28
N GLY A 226 3.33 13.68 -17.50
CA GLY A 226 2.14 14.42 -17.94
C GLY A 226 0.91 13.55 -18.25
N ALA A 227 0.90 12.26 -17.87
CA ALA A 227 -0.25 11.39 -18.09
C ALA A 227 -1.45 11.80 -17.22
N ASP A 228 -2.66 11.62 -17.75
CA ASP A 228 -3.92 11.82 -17.02
C ASP A 228 -4.37 10.49 -16.42
N LEU A 229 -4.17 10.31 -15.12
CA LEU A 229 -4.51 9.12 -14.33
C LEU A 229 -5.72 9.38 -13.41
N ARG A 230 -6.48 10.46 -13.66
CA ARG A 230 -7.63 10.82 -12.81
C ARG A 230 -8.62 9.67 -12.71
N ASP A 231 -9.13 9.42 -11.52
CA ASP A 231 -10.10 8.35 -11.24
C ASP A 231 -9.62 6.93 -11.63
N ALA A 232 -8.32 6.70 -11.79
CA ALA A 232 -7.78 5.37 -12.09
C ALA A 232 -7.75 4.46 -10.84
N ASP A 233 -7.96 3.16 -11.05
CA ASP A 233 -7.77 2.12 -10.03
C ASP A 233 -6.32 1.63 -10.06
N LEU A 234 -5.59 1.85 -8.97
CA LEU A 234 -4.15 1.57 -8.85
C LEU A 234 -3.81 0.45 -7.88
N ILE A 235 -4.79 -0.28 -7.34
CA ILE A 235 -4.49 -1.34 -6.37
C ILE A 235 -3.55 -2.41 -6.94
N GLY A 236 -2.47 -2.65 -6.21
CA GLY A 236 -1.43 -3.60 -6.58
C GLY A 236 -0.64 -3.25 -7.85
N ALA A 237 -0.83 -2.06 -8.44
CA ALA A 237 0.02 -1.60 -9.53
C ALA A 237 1.47 -1.41 -9.04
N ASP A 238 2.44 -1.92 -9.79
CA ASP A 238 3.85 -1.77 -9.47
C ASP A 238 4.42 -0.53 -10.15
N LEU A 239 4.62 0.54 -9.37
CA LEU A 239 5.11 1.84 -9.85
C LEU A 239 6.61 2.06 -9.59
N ARG A 240 7.38 1.00 -9.28
CA ARG A 240 8.82 1.13 -9.02
C ARG A 240 9.52 1.83 -10.19
N ASP A 241 10.20 2.94 -9.91
CA ASP A 241 10.90 3.78 -10.89
C ASP A 241 10.04 4.38 -12.03
N ALA A 242 8.71 4.26 -11.97
CA ALA A 242 7.82 4.90 -12.92
C ALA A 242 7.94 6.43 -12.82
N ASP A 243 7.93 7.14 -13.94
CA ASP A 243 8.05 8.59 -13.98
C ASP A 243 6.68 9.27 -14.02
N LEU A 244 6.21 9.75 -12.88
CA LEU A 244 4.93 10.47 -12.73
C LEU A 244 5.11 12.00 -12.81
N THR A 245 6.22 12.50 -13.31
CA THR A 245 6.46 13.96 -13.42
C THR A 245 5.31 14.63 -14.18
N ASP A 246 4.70 15.65 -13.58
CA ASP A 246 3.55 16.37 -14.13
C ASP A 246 2.28 15.54 -14.42
N ALA A 247 2.22 14.27 -13.99
CA ALA A 247 1.02 13.44 -14.11
C ALA A 247 -0.10 13.91 -13.17
N ASP A 248 -1.35 13.71 -13.57
CA ASP A 248 -2.52 14.03 -12.75
C ASP A 248 -3.19 12.75 -12.22
N LEU A 249 -3.00 12.45 -10.93
CA LEU A 249 -3.62 11.33 -10.23
C LEU A 249 -4.82 11.78 -9.37
N THR A 250 -5.38 12.97 -9.60
CA THR A 250 -6.52 13.47 -8.82
C THR A 250 -7.71 12.49 -8.90
N GLY A 251 -8.23 12.05 -7.76
CA GLY A 251 -9.33 11.10 -7.69
C GLY A 251 -8.94 9.64 -7.98
N ALA A 252 -7.68 9.35 -8.33
CA ALA A 252 -7.20 7.98 -8.35
C ALA A 252 -7.36 7.34 -6.97
N PHE A 253 -7.73 6.07 -6.95
CA PHE A 253 -8.13 5.39 -5.72
C PHE A 253 -7.41 4.04 -5.58
N PHE A 254 -7.33 3.56 -4.34
CA PHE A 254 -6.48 2.44 -3.93
C PHE A 254 -5.00 2.64 -4.23
N LEU A 255 -4.58 3.91 -4.35
CA LEU A 255 -3.19 4.31 -4.40
C LEU A 255 -2.63 4.37 -2.97
N THR A 256 -1.50 3.74 -2.74
CA THR A 256 -0.87 3.65 -1.42
C THR A 256 0.42 4.47 -1.35
N GLN A 257 0.79 4.91 -0.14
CA GLN A 257 2.04 5.65 0.05
C GLN A 257 3.29 4.89 -0.43
N PRO A 258 3.43 3.56 -0.20
CA PRO A 258 4.48 2.73 -0.83
C PRO A 258 4.61 2.90 -2.34
N GLN A 259 3.51 2.87 -3.08
CA GLN A 259 3.53 2.98 -4.54
C GLN A 259 4.04 4.36 -4.99
N VAL A 260 3.61 5.43 -4.32
CA VAL A 260 4.08 6.79 -4.61
C VAL A 260 5.55 6.95 -4.22
N ASN A 261 5.97 6.39 -3.08
CA ASN A 261 7.37 6.43 -2.64
C ASN A 261 8.31 5.66 -3.58
N ALA A 262 7.80 4.65 -4.29
CA ALA A 262 8.58 3.84 -5.22
C ALA A 262 8.73 4.49 -6.61
N ALA A 263 7.84 5.42 -6.95
CA ALA A 263 7.87 6.15 -8.21
C ALA A 263 8.73 7.41 -8.12
N ARG A 264 9.02 8.01 -9.28
CA ARG A 264 9.53 9.37 -9.41
C ARG A 264 8.37 10.32 -9.70
N GLY A 265 8.49 11.57 -9.29
CA GLY A 265 7.55 12.63 -9.61
C GLY A 265 8.19 13.98 -9.36
N GLY A 266 7.46 15.05 -9.66
CA GLY A 266 7.95 16.43 -9.53
C GLY A 266 6.87 17.36 -9.01
N ALA A 267 7.19 18.64 -8.85
CA ALA A 267 6.28 19.64 -8.29
C ALA A 267 4.91 19.69 -9.00
N GLY A 268 4.85 19.43 -10.31
CA GLY A 268 3.61 19.41 -11.09
C GLY A 268 2.79 18.12 -10.96
N THR A 269 3.33 17.03 -10.39
CA THR A 269 2.56 15.79 -10.17
C THR A 269 1.42 16.06 -9.18
N ARG A 270 0.17 15.80 -9.57
CA ARG A 270 -1.01 15.98 -8.71
C ARG A 270 -1.38 14.64 -8.07
N LEU A 271 -1.45 14.60 -6.74
CA LEU A 271 -1.75 13.39 -5.97
C LEU A 271 -3.16 13.48 -5.35
N PRO A 272 -3.85 12.33 -5.15
CA PRO A 272 -5.07 12.29 -4.35
C PRO A 272 -4.75 12.59 -2.88
N ALA A 273 -5.75 13.04 -2.11
CA ALA A 273 -5.60 13.40 -0.70
C ALA A 273 -5.20 12.22 0.21
N SER A 274 -5.39 10.98 -0.25
CA SER A 274 -5.07 9.76 0.50
C SER A 274 -3.57 9.50 0.65
N VAL A 275 -2.71 10.18 -0.12
CA VAL A 275 -1.25 10.02 -0.08
C VAL A 275 -0.55 11.37 -0.01
N SER A 276 0.63 11.37 0.59
CA SER A 276 1.49 12.54 0.70
C SER A 276 2.58 12.53 -0.37
N ARG A 277 2.99 13.73 -0.80
CA ARG A 277 4.14 13.90 -1.70
C ARG A 277 5.41 13.37 -1.04
N PRO A 278 6.16 12.44 -1.68
CA PRO A 278 7.43 11.99 -1.15
C PRO A 278 8.47 13.11 -1.11
N VAL A 279 9.21 13.20 0.00
CA VAL A 279 10.26 14.21 0.22
C VAL A 279 11.40 14.17 -0.82
N HIS A 280 11.60 13.02 -1.46
CA HIS A 280 12.65 12.85 -2.47
C HIS A 280 12.20 13.30 -3.87
N TRP A 281 10.92 13.65 -4.07
CA TRP A 281 10.44 14.28 -5.31
C TRP A 281 10.73 15.79 -5.35
N THR A 282 11.00 16.39 -4.20
CA THR A 282 11.34 17.82 -4.07
C THR A 282 12.85 18.06 -4.02
N ALA A 283 13.64 16.99 -4.02
CA ALA A 283 15.08 17.08 -4.28
C ALA A 283 15.23 17.19 -5.80
N ASP A 284 15.02 18.40 -6.32
CA ASP A 284 15.17 18.72 -7.73
C ASP A 284 16.58 18.35 -8.24
N ARG A 285 16.63 18.11 -9.56
CA ARG A 285 17.86 18.13 -10.35
C ARG A 285 18.68 19.40 -10.11
#